data_AF-A0A9J7LSE5-F1
#
_entry.id   AF-A0A9J7LSE5-F1
#
_cell.length_a   1.000
_cell.length_b   1.000
_cell.length_c   1.000
_cell.angle_alpha   90.00
_cell.angle_beta   90.00
_cell.angle_gamma   90.00
#
_symmetry.space_group_name_H-M   'P 1'
#
loop_
_entity.id
_entity.type
_entity.pdbx_description
1 polymer ?
#
loop_
_entity_poly.entity_id
_entity_poly.type
_entity_poly.pdbx_seq_one_letter_code
_entity_poly.pdbx_strand_id
1 'polypeptide(L)'
;MAACQVAKDGTISYGLGTQDSAAFTVTSDPVLGQTVNLVYTMPQGGRVAGVILQCTQGATKFSVNGEITVGAYSFQLSSPCACPGAGPGCAGGGLSGGSVFLIIFFALAGVYVIAGAIFMKFVKGAPGVRGHPQYCLLEEFTWIRQGWRVSDPVSLSRIQGL
;
A
#
# COMPACT_ATOMS: atom_id res chain seq x y z
N MET A 1 15.58 -9.29 -17.45
CA MET A 1 16.90 -8.63 -17.72
C MET A 1 16.94 -7.34 -16.93
N ALA A 2 18.00 -7.08 -16.16
CA ALA A 2 18.09 -5.90 -15.30
C ALA A 2 18.78 -4.71 -15.98
N ALA A 3 19.78 -4.98 -16.81
CA ALA A 3 20.50 -3.98 -17.59
C ALA A 3 20.85 -4.54 -18.97
N CYS A 4 20.88 -3.67 -19.99
CA CYS A 4 21.19 -4.04 -21.37
C CYS A 4 22.14 -3.02 -22.02
N GLN A 5 23.03 -3.51 -22.86
CA GLN A 5 23.84 -2.72 -23.78
C GLN A 5 23.20 -2.80 -25.16
N VAL A 6 22.96 -1.66 -25.80
CA VAL A 6 22.46 -1.60 -27.17
C VAL A 6 23.53 -1.00 -28.06
N ALA A 7 23.78 -1.62 -29.22
CA ALA A 7 24.68 -1.06 -30.22
C ALA A 7 24.17 0.30 -30.71
N LYS A 8 25.06 1.17 -31.20
CA LYS A 8 24.68 2.53 -31.66
C LYS A 8 23.62 2.49 -32.79
N ASP A 9 23.62 1.43 -33.58
CA ASP A 9 22.67 1.23 -34.68
C ASP A 9 21.33 0.62 -34.21
N GLY A 10 21.16 0.32 -32.92
CA GLY A 10 19.94 -0.23 -32.35
C GLY A 10 19.63 -1.69 -32.71
N THR A 11 20.46 -2.30 -33.55
CA THR A 11 20.21 -3.62 -34.16
C THR A 11 20.57 -4.80 -33.27
N ILE A 12 21.47 -4.60 -32.30
CA ILE A 12 21.96 -5.66 -31.42
C ILE A 12 21.90 -5.19 -29.98
N SER A 13 21.25 -6.00 -29.14
CA SER A 13 21.18 -5.80 -27.69
C SER A 13 21.83 -6.97 -26.95
N TYR A 14 22.71 -6.66 -26.02
CA TYR A 14 23.29 -7.63 -25.11
C TYR A 14 22.81 -7.39 -23.68
N GLY A 15 22.39 -8.45 -22.99
CA GLY A 15 22.11 -8.37 -21.57
C GLY A 15 23.41 -8.15 -20.77
N LEU A 16 23.31 -7.39 -19.68
CA LEU A 16 24.42 -7.12 -18.76
C LEU A 16 24.20 -7.74 -17.37
N GLY A 17 23.01 -8.31 -17.12
CA GLY A 17 22.69 -8.99 -15.86
C GLY A 17 21.20 -9.30 -15.72
N THR A 18 20.86 -10.20 -14.81
CA THR A 18 19.48 -10.55 -14.44
C THR A 18 19.09 -9.85 -13.13
N GLN A 19 17.79 -9.66 -12.91
CA GLN A 19 17.32 -9.06 -11.67
C GLN A 19 17.47 -10.05 -10.49
N ASP A 20 17.44 -11.35 -10.81
CA ASP A 20 17.60 -12.44 -9.84
C ASP A 20 19.00 -12.51 -9.22
N SER A 21 20.02 -11.93 -9.88
CA SER A 21 21.41 -11.89 -9.38
C SER A 21 21.78 -10.57 -8.72
N ALA A 22 20.78 -9.73 -8.41
CA ALA A 22 21.01 -8.44 -7.78
C ALA A 22 21.64 -8.60 -6.39
N ALA A 23 22.85 -8.07 -6.22
CA ALA A 23 23.55 -8.02 -4.95
C ALA A 23 23.78 -6.56 -4.55
N PHE A 24 23.36 -6.20 -3.34
CA PHE A 24 23.56 -4.87 -2.77
C PHE A 24 24.67 -4.95 -1.73
N THR A 25 25.75 -4.21 -1.94
CA THR A 25 26.79 -4.02 -0.94
C THR A 25 26.82 -2.57 -0.51
N VAL A 26 26.87 -2.35 0.80
CA VAL A 26 26.93 -1.01 1.37
C VAL A 26 28.35 -0.76 1.79
N THR A 27 28.96 0.28 1.23
CA THR A 27 30.32 0.69 1.54
C THR A 27 30.27 2.07 2.19
N SER A 28 30.70 2.14 3.45
CA SER A 28 30.91 3.39 4.15
C SER A 28 32.32 3.89 3.85
N ASP A 29 32.44 4.90 3.00
CA ASP A 29 33.71 5.54 2.69
C ASP A 29 33.84 6.81 3.55
N PRO A 30 34.94 7.00 4.30
CA PRO A 30 35.12 8.16 5.18
C PRO A 30 35.18 9.51 4.44
N VAL A 31 35.39 9.53 3.12
CA VAL A 31 35.51 10.76 2.32
C VAL A 31 34.25 11.04 1.49
N LEU A 32 33.62 9.99 0.95
CA LEU A 32 32.46 10.08 0.05
C LEU A 32 31.11 9.80 0.76
N GLY A 33 31.15 9.38 2.03
CA GLY A 33 29.99 8.99 2.81
C GLY A 33 29.55 7.55 2.51
N GLN A 34 28.29 7.25 2.82
CA GLN A 34 27.71 5.92 2.55
C GLN A 34 27.35 5.81 1.07
N THR A 35 27.96 4.83 0.39
CA THR A 35 27.66 4.48 -1.00
C THR A 35 27.10 3.06 -1.05
N VAL A 36 26.12 2.84 -1.92
CA VAL A 36 25.55 1.51 -2.13
C VAL A 36 25.98 1.05 -3.51
N ASN A 37 26.68 -0.07 -3.57
CA ASN A 37 27.07 -0.70 -4.82
C ASN A 37 26.09 -1.83 -5.14
N LEU A 38 25.44 -1.74 -6.28
CA LEU A 38 24.47 -2.71 -6.76
C LEU A 38 25.08 -3.46 -7.93
N VAL A 39 25.29 -4.75 -7.77
CA VAL A 39 25.93 -5.60 -8.77
C VAL A 39 24.91 -6.55 -9.37
N TYR A 40 24.89 -6.62 -10.68
CA TYR A 40 24.15 -7.60 -11.47
C TYR A 40 25.13 -8.49 -12.21
N THR A 41 24.97 -9.80 -12.09
CA THR A 41 25.84 -10.78 -12.74
C THR A 41 25.05 -11.61 -13.72
N MET A 42 25.56 -11.80 -14.93
CA MET A 42 24.93 -12.69 -15.90
C MET A 42 25.35 -14.15 -15.65
N PRO A 43 24.41 -15.10 -15.48
CA PRO A 43 24.73 -16.50 -15.18
C PRO A 43 25.58 -17.22 -16.24
N GLN A 44 25.50 -16.81 -17.51
CA GLN A 44 26.15 -17.52 -18.63
C GLN A 44 27.05 -16.65 -19.52
N GLY A 45 27.27 -15.37 -19.16
CA GLY A 45 27.95 -14.41 -20.04
C GLY A 45 29.25 -13.83 -19.49
N GLY A 46 29.62 -14.13 -18.24
CA GLY A 46 30.77 -13.51 -17.57
C GLY A 46 30.68 -11.99 -17.41
N ARG A 47 29.55 -11.39 -17.81
CA ARG A 47 29.32 -9.95 -17.78
C ARG A 47 28.73 -9.55 -16.43
N VAL A 48 29.25 -8.46 -15.90
CA VAL A 48 28.87 -7.88 -14.61
C VAL A 48 28.56 -6.41 -14.82
N ALA A 49 27.43 -5.96 -14.31
CA ALA A 49 27.05 -4.55 -14.26
C ALA A 49 27.04 -4.07 -12.81
N GLY A 50 27.93 -3.16 -12.46
CA GLY A 50 27.97 -2.46 -11.18
C GLY A 50 27.33 -1.08 -11.29
N VAL A 51 26.38 -0.78 -10.40
CA VAL A 51 25.73 0.51 -10.26
C VAL A 51 26.12 1.08 -8.91
N ILE A 52 26.85 2.19 -8.91
CA ILE A 52 27.26 2.91 -7.72
C ILE A 52 26.19 3.95 -7.42
N LEU A 53 25.45 3.74 -6.32
CA LEU A 53 24.47 4.70 -5.81
C LEU A 53 25.15 5.63 -4.81
N GLN A 54 25.13 6.92 -5.12
CA GLN A 54 25.65 7.97 -4.24
C GLN A 54 24.50 8.81 -3.66
N CYS A 55 24.56 9.06 -2.37
CA CYS A 55 23.66 9.98 -1.69
C CYS A 55 23.96 11.43 -2.13
N THR A 56 22.94 12.14 -2.62
CA THR A 56 23.03 13.58 -2.89
C THR A 56 21.77 14.27 -2.41
N GLN A 57 21.87 15.47 -1.84
CA GLN A 57 20.70 16.25 -1.43
C GLN A 57 20.07 17.06 -2.58
N GLY A 58 20.56 16.87 -3.81
CA GLY A 58 20.13 17.62 -5.00
C GLY A 58 19.40 16.77 -6.04
N ALA A 59 19.39 17.27 -7.28
CA ALA A 59 18.79 16.58 -8.42
C ALA A 59 19.48 15.23 -8.69
N THR A 60 18.69 14.26 -9.14
CA THR A 60 19.19 12.96 -9.57
C THR A 60 20.12 13.11 -10.77
N LYS A 61 21.32 12.53 -10.69
CA LYS A 61 22.29 12.49 -11.79
C LYS A 61 22.63 11.05 -12.12
N PHE A 62 22.57 10.72 -13.39
CA PHE A 62 22.97 9.42 -13.91
C PHE A 62 24.15 9.59 -14.86
N SER A 63 25.23 8.87 -14.59
CA SER A 63 26.44 8.85 -15.40
C SER A 63 26.77 7.41 -15.78
N VAL A 64 27.03 7.19 -17.06
CA VAL A 64 27.47 5.90 -17.58
C VAL A 64 28.99 5.95 -17.71
N ASN A 65 29.70 5.28 -16.80
CA ASN A 65 31.15 5.16 -16.90
C ASN A 65 31.57 4.15 -17.98
N GLY A 66 30.64 3.27 -18.39
CA GLY A 66 30.86 2.32 -19.47
C GLY A 66 31.61 1.09 -19.00
N GLU A 67 32.38 0.48 -19.89
CA GLU A 67 33.15 -0.73 -19.62
C GLU A 67 34.49 -0.37 -18.98
N ILE A 68 34.67 -0.71 -17.69
CA ILE A 68 35.90 -0.45 -16.95
C ILE A 68 36.93 -1.57 -17.22
N THR A 69 36.44 -2.80 -17.30
CA THR A 69 37.24 -4.00 -17.59
C THR A 69 36.44 -4.86 -18.56
N VAL A 70 37.09 -5.72 -19.34
CA VAL A 70 36.40 -6.61 -20.29
C VAL A 70 35.28 -7.37 -19.60
N GLY A 71 34.03 -7.09 -19.99
CA GLY A 71 32.83 -7.69 -19.38
C GLY A 71 32.34 -7.04 -18.08
N ALA A 72 33.00 -6.01 -17.55
CA ALA A 72 32.59 -5.28 -16.35
C ALA A 72 32.15 -3.85 -16.68
N TYR A 73 30.87 -3.57 -16.47
CA TYR A 73 30.22 -2.30 -16.77
C TYR A 73 29.96 -1.52 -15.49
N SER A 74 30.23 -0.22 -15.49
CA SER A 74 30.00 0.65 -14.35
C SER A 74 29.06 1.80 -14.69
N PHE A 75 28.10 2.00 -13.79
CA PHE A 75 27.13 3.08 -13.82
C PHE A 75 27.20 3.83 -12.49
N GLN A 76 27.06 5.14 -12.52
CA GLN A 76 26.94 5.97 -11.32
C GLN A 76 25.58 6.64 -11.31
N LEU A 77 24.86 6.47 -10.20
CA LEU A 77 23.56 7.08 -9.98
C LEU A 77 23.60 7.87 -8.67
N SER A 78 23.67 9.19 -8.75
CA SER A 78 23.53 10.06 -7.60
C SER A 78 22.05 10.38 -7.41
N SER A 79 21.48 10.03 -6.26
CA SER A 79 20.09 10.35 -5.93
C SER A 79 19.90 10.64 -4.44
N PRO A 80 18.90 11.46 -4.08
CA PRO A 80 18.53 11.68 -2.69
C PRO A 80 17.88 10.45 -2.03
N CYS A 81 17.42 9.50 -2.84
CA CYS A 81 16.91 8.20 -2.39
C CYS A 81 17.99 7.27 -1.81
N ALA A 82 19.26 7.46 -2.20
CA ALA A 82 20.35 6.60 -1.77
C ALA A 82 20.88 6.97 -0.37
N CYS A 83 20.32 8.00 0.26
CA CYS A 83 20.73 8.48 1.57
C CYS A 83 20.12 7.63 2.70
N PRO A 84 20.89 7.36 3.78
CA PRO A 84 20.36 6.68 4.95
C PRO A 84 19.18 7.47 5.55
N GLY A 85 18.04 6.79 5.76
CA GLY A 85 16.82 7.44 6.25
C GLY A 85 15.91 8.05 5.19
N ALA A 86 16.20 7.83 3.89
CA ALA A 86 15.26 8.15 2.83
C ALA A 86 14.03 7.22 2.92
N GLY A 87 12.89 7.76 3.34
CA GLY A 87 11.59 7.08 3.29
C GLY A 87 11.07 6.93 1.85
N PRO A 88 9.85 6.41 1.64
CA PRO A 88 9.27 6.05 0.33
C PRO A 88 9.14 7.19 -0.72
N GLY A 89 9.63 8.39 -0.42
CA GLY A 89 9.60 9.57 -1.27
C GLY A 89 10.86 10.43 -1.20
N CYS A 90 12.02 9.84 -0.94
CA CYS A 90 13.36 10.38 -1.23
C CYS A 90 13.69 11.86 -0.88
N ALA A 91 12.97 12.50 0.02
CA ALA A 91 13.34 13.77 0.66
C ALA A 91 12.46 13.97 1.90
N GLY A 92 13.07 13.96 3.09
CA GLY A 92 12.46 14.40 4.34
C GLY A 92 11.32 13.51 4.85
N GLY A 93 11.53 12.85 5.98
CA GLY A 93 10.47 12.15 6.71
C GLY A 93 9.38 13.12 7.18
N GLY A 94 8.37 13.35 6.34
CA GLY A 94 7.14 14.04 6.67
C GLY A 94 5.96 13.12 6.37
N LEU A 95 5.00 13.03 7.30
CA LEU A 95 3.72 12.40 7.01
C LEU A 95 3.07 13.15 5.85
N SER A 96 2.59 12.40 4.85
CA SER A 96 1.82 12.99 3.73
C SER A 96 0.67 13.83 4.31
N GLY A 97 0.43 15.03 3.74
CA GLY A 97 -0.66 15.90 4.18
C GLY A 97 -2.01 15.19 4.22
N GLY A 98 -2.24 14.22 3.32
CA GLY A 98 -3.43 13.38 3.33
C GLY A 98 -3.59 12.57 4.64
N SER A 99 -2.51 12.02 5.16
CA SER A 99 -2.52 11.31 6.45
C SER A 99 -2.81 12.26 7.61
N VAL A 100 -2.32 13.50 7.56
CA VAL A 100 -2.57 14.52 8.59
C VAL A 100 -4.06 14.88 8.66
N PHE A 101 -4.71 15.11 7.52
CA PHE A 101 -6.15 15.39 7.49
C PHE A 101 -7.00 14.24 8.03
N LEU A 102 -6.65 12.99 7.69
CA LEU A 102 -7.34 11.81 8.22
C LEU A 102 -7.22 11.70 9.74
N ILE A 103 -6.02 11.89 10.29
CA ILE A 103 -5.78 11.84 11.74
C ILE A 103 -6.64 12.90 12.46
N ILE A 104 -6.68 14.14 11.94
CA ILE A 104 -7.46 15.23 12.53
C ILE A 104 -8.96 14.92 12.50
N PHE A 105 -9.48 14.44 11.36
CA PHE A 105 -10.89 14.10 11.21
C PHE A 105 -11.36 13.03 12.21
N PHE A 106 -10.60 11.93 12.32
CA PHE A 106 -10.94 10.85 13.26
C PHE A 106 -10.80 11.28 14.73
N ALA A 107 -9.81 12.12 15.06
CA ALA A 107 -9.67 12.64 16.41
C ALA A 107 -10.86 13.52 16.82
N LEU A 108 -11.28 14.45 15.94
CA LEU A 108 -12.45 15.30 16.19
C LEU A 108 -13.75 14.50 16.26
N ALA A 109 -13.95 13.54 15.36
CA ALA A 109 -15.11 12.65 15.39
C ALA A 109 -15.16 11.81 16.69
N GLY A 110 -14.01 11.28 17.13
CA GLY A 110 -13.91 10.53 18.38
C GLY A 110 -14.29 11.37 19.60
N VAL A 111 -13.72 12.58 19.73
CA VAL A 111 -14.07 13.51 20.82
C VAL A 111 -15.55 13.89 20.77
N TYR A 112 -16.10 14.14 19.57
CA TYR A 112 -17.51 14.47 19.39
C TYR A 112 -18.45 13.34 19.83
N VAL A 113 -18.14 12.09 19.45
CA VAL A 113 -18.95 10.92 19.83
C VAL A 113 -18.87 10.67 21.33
N ILE A 114 -17.68 10.76 21.93
CA ILE A 114 -17.50 10.55 23.38
C ILE A 114 -18.23 11.64 24.17
N ALA A 115 -18.02 12.92 23.81
CA ALA A 115 -18.70 14.04 24.46
C ALA A 115 -20.22 13.97 24.30
N GLY A 116 -20.71 13.62 23.10
CA GLY A 116 -22.13 13.42 22.82
C GLY A 116 -22.74 12.25 23.60
N ALA A 117 -22.02 11.14 23.73
CA ALA A 117 -22.45 9.98 24.52
C ALA A 117 -22.51 10.29 26.02
N ILE A 118 -21.51 11.00 26.54
CA ILE A 118 -21.48 11.48 27.93
C ILE A 118 -22.64 12.46 28.16
N PHE A 119 -22.83 13.43 27.26
CA PHE A 119 -23.92 14.40 27.38
C PHE A 119 -25.30 13.72 27.36
N MET A 120 -25.51 12.73 26.49
CA MET A 120 -26.74 11.92 26.50
C MET A 120 -26.91 11.13 27.81
N LYS A 121 -25.84 10.64 28.44
CA LYS A 121 -25.93 9.94 29.72
C LYS A 121 -26.19 10.87 30.92
N PHE A 122 -25.66 12.09 30.92
CA PHE A 122 -25.78 13.01 32.06
C PHE A 122 -26.98 13.97 31.97
N VAL A 123 -27.42 14.36 30.78
CA VAL A 123 -28.55 15.30 30.60
C VAL A 123 -29.87 14.57 30.37
N LYS A 124 -29.85 13.38 29.74
CA LYS A 124 -31.00 12.47 29.69
C LYS A 124 -30.85 11.37 30.74
N GLY A 125 -30.98 11.75 32.01
CA GLY A 125 -31.20 10.80 33.09
C GLY A 125 -32.53 10.08 32.89
N ALA A 126 -32.52 8.95 32.18
CA ALA A 126 -33.60 7.97 32.24
C ALA A 126 -33.11 6.78 33.09
N PRO A 127 -33.36 6.78 34.41
CA PRO A 127 -33.24 5.56 35.20
C PRO A 127 -34.41 4.64 34.82
N GLY A 128 -34.08 3.57 34.09
CA GLY A 128 -35.03 2.55 33.68
C GLY A 128 -34.40 1.17 33.69
N VAL A 129 -33.80 0.77 34.81
CA VAL A 129 -33.50 -0.64 35.06
C VAL A 129 -34.83 -1.38 35.32
N ARG A 130 -35.47 -1.83 34.24
CA ARG A 130 -36.08 -3.17 34.08
C ARG A 130 -36.87 -3.23 32.77
N GLY A 131 -36.35 -4.02 31.85
CA GLY A 131 -37.01 -4.30 30.57
C GLY A 131 -36.06 -5.09 29.68
N HIS A 132 -35.62 -6.25 30.15
CA HIS A 132 -34.94 -7.24 29.32
C HIS A 132 -35.81 -7.51 28.06
N PRO A 133 -35.38 -7.18 26.83
CA PRO A 133 -36.20 -7.30 25.64
C PRO A 133 -36.02 -8.67 24.99
N GLN A 134 -36.01 -9.75 25.78
CA GLN A 134 -35.98 -11.12 25.24
C GLN A 134 -37.37 -11.77 25.22
N TYR A 135 -38.37 -11.17 25.88
CA TYR A 135 -39.73 -11.73 25.98
C TYR A 135 -40.80 -10.93 25.22
N CYS A 136 -40.48 -9.81 24.60
CA CYS A 136 -41.37 -9.14 23.66
C CYS A 136 -40.93 -9.42 22.23
N LEU A 137 -41.78 -10.14 21.50
CA LEU A 137 -41.87 -10.16 20.04
C LEU A 137 -40.91 -11.09 19.24
N LEU A 138 -40.66 -12.27 19.80
CA LEU A 138 -40.70 -13.54 19.05
C LEU A 138 -42.03 -13.77 18.27
N GLU A 139 -43.00 -12.84 18.32
CA GLU A 139 -44.20 -12.82 17.48
C GLU A 139 -44.03 -12.11 16.12
N GLU A 140 -42.98 -11.30 15.88
CA GLU A 140 -42.73 -10.81 14.51
C GLU A 140 -42.10 -11.89 13.61
N PHE A 141 -41.43 -12.89 14.20
CA PHE A 141 -40.71 -13.91 13.43
C PHE A 141 -41.63 -15.02 12.85
N THR A 142 -42.89 -15.11 13.27
CA THR A 142 -43.86 -16.06 12.69
C THR A 142 -44.49 -15.54 11.40
N TRP A 143 -44.56 -14.23 11.19
CA TRP A 143 -45.05 -13.62 9.94
C TRP A 143 -44.03 -13.69 8.80
N ILE A 144 -42.73 -13.60 9.10
CA ILE A 144 -41.68 -13.65 8.08
C ILE A 144 -41.53 -15.07 7.48
N ARG A 145 -41.95 -16.13 8.19
CA ARG A 145 -41.95 -17.50 7.64
C ARG A 145 -43.12 -17.84 6.71
N GLN A 146 -44.16 -17.01 6.64
CA GLN A 146 -45.32 -17.24 5.77
C GLN A 146 -45.32 -16.35 4.51
N GLY A 147 -44.32 -15.48 4.34
CA GLY A 147 -44.17 -14.59 3.18
C GLY A 147 -43.68 -15.26 1.88
N TRP A 148 -43.50 -16.57 1.86
CA TRP A 148 -43.13 -17.36 0.67
C TRP A 148 -44.24 -18.35 0.28
N ARG A 149 -45.44 -17.83 0.01
CA ARG A 149 -46.29 -18.40 -1.05
C ARG A 149 -47.23 -17.32 -1.60
N VAL A 150 -46.75 -16.63 -2.61
CA VAL A 150 -47.52 -15.77 -3.51
C VAL A 150 -48.61 -16.59 -4.18
N SER A 151 -49.83 -16.03 -4.23
CA SER A 151 -50.81 -16.04 -5.34
C SER A 151 -52.24 -16.29 -4.83
N ASP A 152 -52.93 -15.20 -4.43
CA ASP A 152 -54.23 -14.70 -4.93
C ASP A 152 -55.28 -15.67 -5.55
N PRO A 153 -56.54 -15.23 -5.76
CA PRO A 153 -57.52 -14.57 -4.89
C PRO A 153 -58.88 -15.33 -4.97
N VAL A 154 -60.00 -14.68 -4.62
CA VAL A 154 -61.38 -14.92 -5.15
C VAL A 154 -62.38 -15.68 -4.25
N SER A 155 -63.31 -14.85 -3.73
CA SER A 155 -64.78 -14.99 -3.80
C SER A 155 -65.51 -16.05 -2.97
N LEU A 156 -66.20 -15.56 -1.95
CA LEU A 156 -67.66 -15.63 -1.82
C LEU A 156 -68.40 -16.31 -3.00
N SER A 157 -68.91 -17.52 -2.80
CA SER A 157 -70.19 -18.05 -3.32
C SER A 157 -70.31 -19.51 -2.93
N ARG A 158 -71.28 -19.88 -2.08
CA ARG A 158 -72.55 -20.48 -2.53
C ARG A 158 -72.38 -21.79 -3.31
N ILE A 159 -73.04 -22.83 -2.76
CA ILE A 159 -73.77 -23.90 -3.46
C ILE A 159 -72.99 -25.19 -3.80
N GLN A 160 -73.62 -26.31 -3.39
CA GLN A 160 -73.46 -27.72 -3.82
C GLN A 160 -72.19 -28.44 -3.35
N GLY A 161 -72.24 -29.66 -2.81
CA GLY A 161 -73.32 -30.63 -2.64
C GLY A 161 -72.70 -31.97 -2.20
N LEU A 162 -73.58 -32.85 -1.71
CA LEU A 162 -73.34 -34.20 -1.12
C LEU A 162 -73.03 -34.21 0.37
#